data_AF-A0A6C0D839-F1
#
_entry.id   AF-A0A6C0D839-F1
#
_cell.length_a   1.000
_cell.length_b   1.000
_cell.length_c   1.000
_cell.angle_alpha   90.00
_cell.angle_beta   90.00
_cell.angle_gamma   90.00
#
_symmetry.space_group_name_H-M   'P 1'
#
loop_
_entity.id
_entity.type
_entity.pdbx_description
1 polymer ?
#
loop_
_entity_poly.entity_id
_entity_poly.type
_entity_poly.pdbx_seq_one_letter_code
_entity_poly.pdbx_strand_id
1 'polypeptide(L)'
;MARSTKSHVSEVYEKFMTPIHIVLYFVFAIPVIFVAQIPNEYKKYGSNILIRVLLFGLIVLINNYISYIHALMFAMFVVLYVSFAPGIKESFEDLRIVARKERRWFDEQVIGENPRLMETEKVRTEAVQSS
;
A
#
# COMPACT_ATOMS: atom_id res chain seq x y z
N MET A 1 45.31 34.28 5.64
CA MET A 1 44.13 34.42 6.53
C MET A 1 42.92 33.57 6.12
N ALA A 2 42.67 33.27 4.84
CA ALA A 2 41.46 32.53 4.41
C ALA A 2 41.38 31.03 4.80
N ARG A 3 42.44 30.44 5.38
CA ARG A 3 42.49 29.01 5.74
C ARG A 3 41.84 28.71 7.10
N SER A 4 41.80 29.70 8.01
CA SER A 4 41.30 29.55 9.39
C SER A 4 39.78 29.74 9.50
N THR A 5 39.18 30.60 8.69
CA THR A 5 37.72 30.74 8.64
C THR A 5 37.04 29.53 8.00
N LYS A 6 37.67 28.92 6.98
CA LYS A 6 37.15 27.69 6.36
C LYS A 6 37.13 26.50 7.33
N SER A 7 38.15 26.37 8.19
CA SER A 7 38.21 25.28 9.18
C SER A 7 37.19 25.46 10.31
N HIS A 8 36.96 26.69 10.79
CA HIS A 8 35.91 26.95 11.76
C HIS A 8 34.50 26.70 11.22
N VAL A 9 34.23 27.05 9.94
CA VAL A 9 32.92 26.78 9.32
C VAL A 9 32.70 25.26 9.16
N SER A 10 33.72 24.49 8.79
CA SER A 10 33.60 23.02 8.72
C SER A 10 33.41 22.37 10.09
N GLU A 11 34.10 22.84 11.13
CA GLU A 11 33.95 22.31 12.50
C GLU A 11 32.55 22.56 13.06
N VAL A 12 32.00 23.76 12.82
CA VAL A 12 30.61 24.07 13.20
C VAL A 12 29.63 23.18 12.44
N TYR A 13 29.83 23.01 11.13
CA TYR A 13 28.99 22.16 10.29
C TYR A 13 28.99 20.69 10.76
N GLU A 14 30.17 20.11 11.03
CA GLU A 14 30.27 18.72 11.52
C GLU A 14 29.58 18.53 12.88
N LYS A 15 29.68 19.52 13.77
CA LYS A 15 29.02 19.49 15.07
C LYS A 15 27.50 19.55 14.98
N PHE A 16 26.94 20.17 13.93
CA PHE A 16 25.49 20.18 13.67
C PHE A 16 25.00 18.94 12.90
N MET A 17 25.87 18.27 12.13
CA MET A 17 25.50 17.05 11.41
C MET A 17 25.15 15.89 12.37
N THR A 18 25.86 15.74 13.49
CA THR A 18 25.59 14.65 14.45
C THR A 18 24.18 14.73 15.07
N PRO A 19 23.73 15.88 15.61
CA PRO A 19 22.35 16.04 16.08
C PRO A 19 21.30 15.83 14.99
N ILE A 20 21.56 16.30 13.76
CA ILE A 20 20.62 16.16 12.63
C ILE A 20 20.40 14.68 12.31
N HIS A 21 21.45 13.87 12.25
CA HIS A 21 21.33 12.43 12.02
C HIS A 21 20.52 11.73 13.12
N ILE A 22 20.71 12.13 14.39
CA ILE A 22 19.91 11.59 15.50
C ILE A 22 18.42 11.87 15.29
N VAL A 23 18.07 13.11 14.96
CA VAL A 23 16.67 13.48 14.67
C VAL A 23 16.14 12.69 13.47
N LEU A 24 16.92 12.55 12.40
CA LEU A 24 16.52 11.79 11.22
C LEU A 24 16.29 10.30 11.54
N TYR A 25 17.06 9.70 12.44
CA TYR A 25 16.80 8.33 12.90
C TYR A 25 15.43 8.20 13.57
N PHE A 26 15.04 9.15 14.42
CA PHE A 26 13.70 9.16 15.00
C PHE A 26 12.62 9.34 13.93
N VAL A 27 12.82 10.28 13.00
CA VAL A 27 11.89 10.56 11.90
C VAL A 27 11.69 9.36 10.98
N PHE A 28 12.72 8.54 10.74
CA PHE A 28 12.58 7.32 9.92
C PHE A 28 12.13 6.10 10.73
N ALA A 29 12.47 6.00 12.01
CA ALA A 29 12.07 4.87 12.85
C ALA A 29 10.57 4.90 13.20
N ILE A 30 10.03 6.08 13.53
CA ILE A 30 8.63 6.23 13.94
C ILE A 30 7.67 5.71 12.86
N PRO A 31 7.78 6.11 11.57
CA PRO A 31 6.93 5.58 10.51
C PRO A 31 7.04 4.07 10.32
N VAL A 32 8.21 3.47 10.53
CA VAL A 32 8.39 2.02 10.45
C VAL A 32 7.60 1.31 11.55
N ILE A 33 7.70 1.78 12.79
CA ILE A 33 7.01 1.18 13.94
C ILE A 33 5.50 1.31 13.80
N PHE A 34 5.02 2.47 13.35
CA PHE A 34 3.60 2.80 13.29
C PHE A 34 2.96 2.59 11.91
N VAL A 35 3.66 1.95 10.96
CA VAL A 35 3.16 1.73 9.59
C VAL A 35 1.81 0.98 9.56
N ALA A 36 1.58 0.06 10.49
CA ALA A 36 0.36 -0.72 10.57
C ALA A 36 -0.87 0.14 10.92
N GLN A 37 -0.67 1.22 11.67
CA GLN A 37 -1.71 2.13 12.14
C GLN A 37 -2.17 3.14 11.08
N ILE A 38 -1.54 3.15 9.90
CA ILE A 38 -1.95 4.03 8.80
C ILE A 38 -3.39 3.68 8.38
N PRO A 39 -4.31 4.67 8.28
CA PRO A 39 -5.68 4.44 7.84
C PRO A 39 -5.77 3.82 6.44
N ASN A 40 -6.85 3.09 6.19
CA ASN A 40 -7.04 2.38 4.92
C ASN A 40 -7.23 3.34 3.73
N GLU A 41 -7.68 4.59 3.93
CA GLU A 41 -7.74 5.57 2.83
C GLU A 41 -6.35 5.86 2.26
N TYR A 42 -5.36 5.99 3.14
CA TYR A 42 -3.98 6.29 2.74
C TYR A 42 -3.21 5.07 2.25
N LYS A 43 -3.54 3.87 2.74
CA LYS A 43 -2.91 2.63 2.26
C LYS A 43 -3.17 2.37 0.77
N LYS A 44 -4.31 2.83 0.23
CA LYS A 44 -4.63 2.70 -1.20
C LYS A 44 -3.60 3.36 -2.12
N TYR A 45 -2.93 4.43 -1.68
CA TYR A 45 -1.90 5.07 -2.49
C TYR A 45 -0.66 4.19 -2.70
N GLY A 46 -0.41 3.25 -1.79
CA GLY A 46 0.70 2.28 -1.92
C GLY A 46 0.54 1.29 -3.07
N SER A 47 -0.64 1.17 -3.70
CA SER A 47 -0.82 0.37 -4.92
C SER A 47 -0.53 1.13 -6.21
N ASN A 48 -0.40 2.46 -6.18
CA ASN A 48 -0.16 3.27 -7.36
C ASN A 48 1.31 3.21 -7.81
N ILE A 49 1.54 2.80 -9.06
CA ILE A 49 2.87 2.67 -9.66
C ILE A 49 3.65 3.98 -9.67
N LEU A 50 2.99 5.11 -9.94
CA LEU A 50 3.65 6.43 -9.97
C LEU A 50 4.22 6.80 -8.60
N ILE A 51 3.46 6.50 -7.54
CA ILE A 51 3.89 6.75 -6.16
C ILE A 51 5.04 5.83 -5.78
N ARG A 52 5.01 4.55 -6.18
CA ARG A 52 6.12 3.61 -5.93
C ARG A 52 7.42 4.05 -6.59
N VAL A 53 7.36 4.53 -7.84
CA VAL A 53 8.54 5.06 -8.55
C VAL A 53 9.07 6.33 -7.86
N LEU A 54 8.18 7.22 -7.43
CA LEU A 54 8.57 8.43 -6.69
C LEU A 54 9.24 8.07 -5.35
N LEU A 55 8.67 7.15 -4.58
CA LEU A 55 9.25 6.68 -3.33
C LEU A 55 10.61 6.00 -3.54
N PHE A 56 10.75 5.22 -4.61
CA PHE A 56 12.04 4.65 -4.99
C PHE A 56 13.07 5.73 -5.34
N GLY A 57 12.68 6.75 -6.10
CA GLY A 57 13.52 7.91 -6.39
C GLY A 57 13.98 8.64 -5.11
N LEU A 58 13.09 8.81 -4.14
CA LEU A 58 13.43 9.38 -2.84
C LEU A 58 14.45 8.55 -2.07
N ILE A 59 14.34 7.21 -2.08
CA ILE A 59 15.34 6.32 -1.47
C ILE A 59 16.72 6.57 -2.09
N VAL A 60 16.80 6.65 -3.43
CA VAL A 60 18.07 6.91 -4.14
C VAL A 60 18.64 8.29 -3.79
N LEU A 61 17.78 9.32 -3.68
CA LEU A 61 18.20 10.66 -3.27
C LEU A 61 18.77 10.66 -1.84
N ILE A 62 18.06 10.05 -0.89
CA ILE A 62 18.53 9.97 0.51
C ILE A 62 19.87 9.21 0.59
N ASN A 63 20.03 8.15 -0.20
CA ASN A 63 21.27 7.38 -0.24
C ASN A 63 22.47 8.22 -0.72
N ASN A 64 22.26 9.06 -1.74
CA ASN A 64 23.33 9.86 -2.34
C ASN A 64 23.66 11.13 -1.55
N TYR A 65 22.68 11.76 -0.89
CA TYR A 65 22.86 13.07 -0.27
C TYR A 65 22.96 13.06 1.25
N ILE A 66 22.44 12.03 1.94
CA ILE A 66 22.39 11.99 3.40
C ILE A 66 23.28 10.86 3.93
N SER A 67 22.85 9.60 3.76
CA SER A 67 23.57 8.43 4.24
C SER A 67 22.82 7.15 3.87
N TYR A 68 23.57 6.08 3.58
CA TYR A 68 23.03 4.77 3.23
C TYR A 68 22.17 4.16 4.34
N ILE A 69 22.48 4.42 5.62
CA ILE A 69 21.70 3.88 6.76
C ILE A 69 20.30 4.49 6.78
N HIS A 70 20.20 5.80 6.55
CA HIS A 70 18.92 6.51 6.51
C HIS A 70 18.09 6.05 5.30
N ALA A 71 18.74 5.85 4.16
CA ALA A 71 18.09 5.31 2.97
C ALA A 71 17.55 3.89 3.20
N LEU A 72 18.30 3.04 3.92
CA LEU A 72 17.87 1.69 4.26
C LEU A 72 16.64 1.70 5.20
N MET A 73 16.63 2.57 6.21
CA MET A 73 15.46 2.71 7.09
C MET A 73 14.24 3.21 6.33
N PHE A 74 14.41 4.20 5.46
CA PHE A 74 13.33 4.70 4.63
C PHE A 74 12.85 3.64 3.62
N ALA A 75 13.75 2.87 3.03
CA ALA A 75 13.40 1.76 2.15
C ALA A 75 12.58 0.70 2.88
N MET A 76 12.97 0.34 4.11
CA MET A 76 12.21 -0.57 4.96
C MET A 76 10.79 -0.06 5.21
N PHE A 77 10.63 1.23 5.54
CA PHE A 77 9.32 1.86 5.64
C PHE A 77 8.51 1.74 4.35
N VAL A 78 9.10 2.07 3.19
CA VAL A 78 8.42 2.01 1.89
C VAL A 78 7.97 0.59 1.56
N VAL A 79 8.82 -0.40 1.77
CA VAL A 79 8.50 -1.82 1.55
C VAL A 79 7.33 -2.25 2.43
N LEU A 80 7.38 -1.92 3.73
CA LEU A 80 6.30 -2.21 4.67
C LEU A 80 4.99 -1.51 4.25
N TYR A 81 5.06 -0.22 3.97
CA TYR A 81 3.91 0.58 3.56
C TYR A 81 3.23 0.02 2.31
N VAL A 82 4.03 -0.37 1.31
CA VAL A 82 3.53 -1.03 0.09
C VAL A 82 2.95 -2.41 0.38
N SER A 83 3.55 -3.17 1.30
CA SER A 83 3.04 -4.49 1.70
C SER A 83 1.68 -4.41 2.40
N PHE A 84 1.38 -3.30 3.08
CA PHE A 84 0.08 -3.06 3.71
C PHE A 84 -0.93 -2.41 2.76
N ALA A 85 -0.54 -2.04 1.54
CA ALA A 85 -1.48 -1.50 0.58
C ALA A 85 -2.51 -2.57 0.22
N PRO A 86 -3.83 -2.28 0.29
CA PRO A 86 -4.82 -3.20 -0.23
C PRO A 86 -4.48 -3.43 -1.70
N GLY A 87 -4.19 -4.68 -2.03
CA GLY A 87 -3.93 -5.07 -3.41
C GLY A 87 -5.08 -4.59 -4.29
N ILE A 88 -4.80 -4.42 -5.59
CA ILE A 88 -5.87 -4.41 -6.57
C ILE A 88 -6.61 -5.73 -6.30
N LYS A 89 -7.84 -5.67 -5.78
CA LYS A 89 -8.73 -6.82 -5.84
C LYS A 89 -8.88 -7.09 -7.33
N GLU A 90 -8.05 -7.97 -7.85
CA GLU A 90 -8.32 -8.63 -9.11
C GLU A 90 -9.62 -9.38 -8.87
N SER A 91 -10.74 -8.73 -9.17
CA SER A 91 -12.09 -9.26 -9.03
C SER A 91 -12.37 -10.30 -10.11
N PHE A 92 -11.41 -11.21 -10.34
CA PHE A 92 -11.62 -12.48 -11.01
C PHE A 92 -12.07 -13.57 -10.04
N GLU A 93 -12.03 -13.30 -8.74
CA GLU A 93 -12.91 -13.98 -7.79
C GLU A 93 -14.26 -13.27 -7.83
N ASP A 94 -15.24 -13.96 -8.42
CA ASP A 94 -16.66 -13.87 -8.07
C ASP A 94 -17.59 -13.05 -8.98
N LEU A 95 -17.60 -13.35 -10.28
CA LEU A 95 -18.79 -13.11 -11.13
C LEU A 95 -19.90 -14.17 -10.90
N ARG A 96 -19.73 -15.12 -9.97
CA ARG A 96 -20.70 -16.20 -9.71
C ARG A 96 -21.69 -15.85 -8.59
N ILE A 97 -21.30 -15.04 -7.61
CA ILE A 97 -22.14 -14.63 -6.48
C ILE A 97 -22.65 -13.21 -6.71
N VAL A 98 -23.84 -13.11 -7.30
CA VAL A 98 -24.55 -11.83 -7.38
C VAL A 98 -25.17 -11.54 -6.01
N ALA A 99 -24.90 -10.35 -5.47
CA ALA A 99 -25.60 -9.87 -4.28
C ALA A 99 -27.11 -9.95 -4.48
N ARG A 100 -27.83 -10.41 -3.44
CA ARG A 100 -29.28 -10.64 -3.39
C ARG A 100 -30.07 -9.64 -4.25
N LYS A 101 -30.87 -10.14 -5.20
CA LYS A 101 -31.87 -9.31 -5.90
C LYS A 101 -32.89 -8.78 -4.89
N GLU A 102 -33.25 -7.50 -4.98
CA GLU A 102 -34.21 -6.86 -4.06
C GLU A 102 -35.59 -7.57 -4.02
N ARG A 103 -35.94 -8.28 -5.09
CA ARG A 103 -37.19 -9.03 -5.20
C ARG A 103 -36.94 -10.53 -5.12
N ARG A 104 -37.54 -11.17 -4.11
CA ARG A 104 -37.54 -12.63 -3.94
C ARG A 104 -38.21 -13.32 -5.13
N TRP A 105 -37.67 -14.46 -5.54
CA TRP A 105 -38.30 -15.28 -6.56
C TRP A 105 -39.58 -15.94 -6.03
N PHE A 106 -40.43 -16.42 -6.94
CA PHE A 106 -41.74 -16.94 -6.59
C PHE A 106 -41.64 -18.21 -5.72
N ASP A 107 -40.70 -19.09 -6.06
CA ASP A 107 -40.34 -20.29 -5.30
C ASP A 107 -39.86 -19.96 -3.88
N GLU A 108 -39.01 -18.95 -3.69
CA GLU A 108 -38.57 -18.51 -2.36
C GLU A 108 -39.73 -18.01 -1.50
N GLN A 109 -40.71 -17.33 -2.10
CA GLN A 109 -41.90 -16.84 -1.39
C GLN A 109 -42.83 -17.97 -0.96
N VAL A 110 -42.93 -19.02 -1.78
CA VAL A 110 -43.80 -20.17 -1.51
C VAL A 110 -43.18 -21.14 -0.50
N ILE A 111 -41.86 -21.35 -0.56
CA ILE A 111 -41.14 -22.29 0.32
C ILE A 111 -40.70 -21.61 1.63
N GLY A 112 -40.66 -20.29 1.67
CA GLY A 112 -40.27 -19.52 2.88
C GLY A 112 -38.77 -19.51 3.13
N GLU A 113 -37.96 -19.86 2.13
CA GLU A 113 -36.51 -19.88 2.23
C GLU A 113 -35.92 -18.46 2.23
N ASN A 114 -34.81 -18.30 2.96
CA ASN A 114 -34.03 -17.06 2.98
C ASN A 114 -32.57 -17.37 2.62
N PRO A 115 -32.29 -17.70 1.35
CA PRO A 115 -30.92 -17.95 0.92
C PRO A 115 -30.10 -16.66 1.07
N ARG A 116 -28.89 -16.81 1.59
CA ARG A 116 -27.93 -15.71 1.80
C ARG A 116 -27.03 -15.49 0.59
N LEU A 117 -26.90 -16.49 -0.28
CA LEU A 117 -26.02 -16.51 -1.46
C LEU A 117 -26.73 -17.23 -2.60
N MET A 118 -26.49 -16.78 -3.84
CA MET A 118 -27.03 -17.39 -5.06
C MET A 118 -25.89 -17.57 -6.06
N GLU A 119 -25.66 -18.81 -6.48
CA GLU A 119 -24.77 -19.10 -7.60
C GLU A 119 -25.56 -19.10 -8.90
N THR A 120 -25.28 -18.13 -9.78
CA THR A 120 -25.89 -18.15 -11.13
C THR A 120 -25.02 -18.92 -12.10
N GLU A 121 -25.22 -20.23 -12.17
CA GLU A 121 -24.67 -21.04 -13.26
C GLU A 121 -25.57 -20.90 -14.50
N LYS A 122 -25.04 -20.35 -15.60
CA LYS A 122 -25.73 -20.36 -16.89
C LYS A 122 -25.67 -21.78 -17.44
N VAL A 123 -26.67 -22.59 -17.15
CA VAL A 123 -26.84 -23.90 -17.79
C VAL A 123 -27.30 -23.67 -19.22
N ARG A 124 -26.46 -24.04 -20.18
CA ARG A 124 -26.80 -23.99 -21.61
C ARG A 124 -27.55 -25.27 -21.94
N THR A 125 -28.88 -25.23 -21.89
CA THR A 125 -29.70 -26.35 -22.32
C THR A 125 -29.85 -26.28 -23.83
N GLU A 126 -29.20 -27.21 -24.53
CA GLU A 126 -29.47 -27.43 -25.95
C GLU A 126 -30.81 -28.19 -26.07
N ALA A 127 -31.65 -27.78 -27.03
CA ALA A 127 -32.90 -28.46 -27.27
C ALA A 127 -32.60 -29.85 -27.85
N VAL A 128 -33.02 -30.92 -27.16
CA VAL A 128 -32.97 -32.28 -27.69
C VAL A 128 -33.92 -32.34 -28.89
N GLN A 129 -33.38 -32.31 -30.10
CA GLN A 129 -34.14 -32.63 -31.29
C GLN A 129 -34.28 -34.15 -31.34
N SER A 130 -35.51 -34.63 -31.19
CA SER A 130 -35.83 -36.04 -31.41
C SER A 130 -35.87 -36.27 -32.93
N SER A 131 -34.96 -37.10 -33.46
CA SER A 131 -35.05 -37.71 -34.79
C SER A 131 -35.04 -39.22 -34.66
#